data_AF-A0A7Y5NFG5-F1
#
_entry.id   AF-A0A7Y5NFG5-F1
#
_cell.length_a   1.000
_cell.length_b   1.000
_cell.length_c   1.000
_cell.angle_alpha   90.00
_cell.angle_beta   90.00
_cell.angle_gamma   90.00
#
_symmetry.space_group_name_H-M   'P 1'
#
loop_
_entity.id
_entity.type
_entity.pdbx_description
1 polymer ?
#
loop_
_entity_poly.entity_id
_entity_poly.type
_entity_poly.pdbx_seq_one_letter_code
_entity_poly.pdbx_strand_id
1 'polypeptide(L)'
;AFGVSPRMRLDLLINDFVYQAVKTRNLIIYEKSFKRTFIHVIDMARSFMFALENAERMIGEVYNVGSEKMNYSKEDIANVVREKVDFYLHFADVGKDEDQRNYEVSYEKINRLGYTTSISVEDGIAELIKAYQVIEVKNPYANV
;
A
#
# COMPACT_ATOMS: atom_id res chain seq x y z
N ALA A 1 -2.97 -2.67 1.80
CA ALA A 1 -1.83 -3.60 1.65
C ALA A 1 -1.07 -3.27 0.38
N PHE A 2 0.21 -3.58 0.31
CA PHE A 2 1.08 -3.39 -0.88
C PHE A 2 2.25 -4.39 -0.87
N GLY A 3 3.01 -4.45 -1.95
CA GLY A 3 4.22 -5.28 -2.07
C GLY A 3 4.13 -6.37 -3.12
N VAL A 4 5.27 -7.00 -3.42
CA VAL A 4 5.37 -8.07 -4.41
C VAL A 4 4.88 -9.40 -3.81
N SER A 5 4.19 -10.17 -4.63
CA SER A 5 3.74 -11.53 -4.32
C SER A 5 3.79 -12.37 -5.59
N PRO A 6 4.05 -13.69 -5.51
CA PRO A 6 3.92 -14.60 -6.65
C PRO A 6 2.56 -14.49 -7.36
N ARG A 7 1.52 -14.09 -6.62
CA ARG A 7 0.22 -13.71 -7.16
C ARG A 7 0.02 -12.20 -6.98
N MET A 8 0.46 -11.43 -7.97
CA MET A 8 0.34 -9.97 -7.97
C MET A 8 -1.11 -9.51 -7.97
N ARG A 9 -1.34 -8.40 -7.27
CA ARG A 9 -2.60 -7.65 -7.26
C ARG A 9 -2.31 -6.19 -7.61
N LEU A 10 -2.76 -5.79 -8.79
CA LEU A 10 -2.64 -4.43 -9.28
C LEU A 10 -3.84 -3.56 -8.93
N ASP A 11 -4.91 -4.14 -8.38
CA ASP A 11 -6.06 -3.39 -7.86
C ASP A 11 -5.76 -2.68 -6.52
N LEU A 12 -4.57 -2.94 -5.93
CA LEU A 12 -4.13 -2.29 -4.70
C LEU A 12 -3.43 -0.97 -5.03
N LEU A 13 -3.84 0.12 -4.38
CA LEU A 13 -3.44 1.51 -4.69
C LEU A 13 -1.92 1.71 -4.95
N ILE A 14 -1.05 1.34 -4.00
CA ILE A 14 0.41 1.53 -4.18
C ILE A 14 0.91 0.65 -5.33
N ASN A 15 0.42 -0.59 -5.43
CA ASN A 15 0.83 -1.51 -6.48
C ASN A 15 0.43 -0.99 -7.87
N ASP A 16 -0.77 -0.41 -8.01
CA ASP A 16 -1.25 0.24 -9.23
C ASP A 16 -0.42 1.47 -9.58
N PHE A 17 -0.26 2.41 -8.64
CA PHE A 17 0.45 3.66 -8.88
C PHE A 17 1.87 3.41 -9.38
N VAL A 18 2.59 2.48 -8.74
CA VAL A 18 3.94 2.12 -9.16
C VAL A 18 3.92 1.40 -10.52
N TYR A 19 2.93 0.55 -10.77
CA TYR A 19 2.79 -0.12 -12.07
C TYR A 19 2.55 0.88 -13.20
N GLN A 20 1.60 1.81 -13.04
CA GLN A 20 1.28 2.84 -14.01
C GLN A 20 2.48 3.77 -14.26
N ALA A 21 3.17 4.19 -13.21
CA ALA A 21 4.38 5.00 -13.32
C ALA A 21 5.49 4.28 -14.12
N VAL A 22 5.72 3.00 -13.87
CA VAL A 22 6.82 2.24 -14.52
C VAL A 22 6.46 1.82 -15.95
N LYS A 23 5.26 1.28 -16.17
CA LYS A 23 4.85 0.65 -17.43
C LYS A 23 4.15 1.63 -18.38
N THR A 24 3.24 2.45 -17.85
CA THR A 24 2.41 3.36 -18.66
C THR A 24 3.02 4.76 -18.76
N ARG A 25 3.89 5.14 -17.81
CA ARG A 25 4.51 6.48 -17.69
C ARG A 25 3.47 7.61 -17.54
N ASN A 26 2.30 7.28 -17.03
CA ASN A 26 1.19 8.21 -16.81
C ASN A 26 0.39 7.77 -15.58
N LEU A 27 0.04 8.70 -14.70
CA LEU A 27 -0.81 8.49 -13.55
C LEU A 27 -1.73 9.71 -13.35
N ILE A 28 -3.04 9.47 -13.37
CA ILE A 28 -4.09 10.47 -13.07
C ILE A 28 -4.74 10.10 -11.75
N ILE A 29 -4.82 11.04 -10.81
CA ILE A 29 -5.33 10.81 -9.46
C ILE A 29 -6.50 11.74 -9.15
N TYR A 30 -7.57 11.17 -8.61
CA TYR A 30 -8.72 11.86 -8.05
C TYR A 30 -8.67 11.85 -6.51
N GLU A 31 -9.28 12.85 -5.87
CA GLU A 31 -9.39 12.94 -4.40
C GLU A 31 -8.03 12.79 -3.71
N LYS A 32 -7.05 13.57 -4.18
CA LYS A 32 -5.63 13.40 -3.83
C LYS A 32 -5.34 13.45 -2.32
N SER A 33 -6.16 14.17 -1.57
CA SER A 33 -6.01 14.40 -0.12
C SER A 33 -6.57 13.27 0.76
N PHE A 34 -7.27 12.28 0.19
CA PHE A 34 -7.86 11.20 0.99
C PHE A 34 -6.76 10.33 1.61
N LYS A 35 -6.81 10.17 2.94
CA LYS A 35 -5.82 9.44 3.71
C LYS A 35 -6.21 7.99 3.91
N ARG A 36 -5.19 7.14 3.84
CA ARG A 36 -5.31 5.69 4.07
C ARG A 36 -4.09 5.20 4.81
N THR A 37 -4.25 4.03 5.40
CA THR A 37 -3.18 3.31 6.06
C THR A 37 -2.72 2.13 5.21
N PHE A 38 -1.42 1.91 5.17
CA PHE A 38 -0.79 0.89 4.34
C PHE A 38 -0.03 -0.13 5.19
N ILE A 39 0.10 -1.34 4.67
CA ILE A 39 0.88 -2.41 5.30
C ILE A 39 1.48 -3.28 4.20
N HIS A 40 2.77 -3.60 4.32
CA HIS A 40 3.42 -4.48 3.38
C HIS A 40 2.91 -5.92 3.54
N VAL A 41 2.80 -6.67 2.44
CA VAL A 41 2.28 -8.06 2.44
C VAL A 41 3.11 -8.98 3.34
N ILE A 42 4.42 -8.77 3.43
CA ILE A 42 5.30 -9.52 4.34
C ILE A 42 5.00 -9.21 5.80
N ASP A 43 4.78 -7.95 6.16
CA ASP A 43 4.37 -7.58 7.52
C ASP A 43 2.98 -8.15 7.85
N MET A 44 2.05 -8.14 6.89
CA MET A 44 0.76 -8.80 7.07
C MET A 44 0.93 -10.29 7.40
N ALA A 45 1.81 -11.01 6.69
CA ALA A 45 2.12 -12.41 6.99
C ALA A 45 2.82 -12.59 8.36
N ARG A 46 3.76 -11.71 8.72
CA ARG A 46 4.42 -11.71 10.04
C ARG A 46 3.42 -11.54 11.17
N SER A 47 2.34 -10.79 10.97
CA SER A 47 1.30 -10.62 12.00
C SER A 47 0.54 -11.91 12.32
N PHE A 48 0.38 -12.81 11.35
CA PHE A 48 -0.21 -14.13 11.60
C PHE A 48 0.71 -15.00 12.43
N MET A 49 2.02 -15.01 12.11
CA MET A 49 3.01 -15.71 12.93
C MET A 49 3.05 -15.16 14.36
N PHE A 50 3.06 -13.83 14.49
CA PHE A 50 3.01 -13.15 15.79
C PHE A 50 1.77 -13.56 16.60
N ALA A 51 0.60 -13.68 15.96
CA ALA A 51 -0.63 -14.09 16.62
C ALA A 51 -0.58 -15.55 17.09
N LEU A 52 0.02 -16.45 16.33
CA LEU A 52 0.22 -17.85 16.73
C LEU A 52 1.17 -17.96 17.92
N GLU A 53 2.26 -17.20 17.93
CA GLU A 53 3.24 -17.15 19.01
C GLU A 53 2.69 -16.51 20.30
N ASN A 54 1.67 -15.66 20.18
CA ASN A 54 1.03 -14.95 21.29
C ASN A 54 -0.42 -15.37 21.52
N ALA A 55 -0.80 -16.59 21.10
CA ALA A 55 -2.19 -17.05 21.06
C ALA A 55 -2.91 -16.90 22.41
N GLU A 56 -2.23 -17.24 23.52
CA GLU A 56 -2.79 -17.11 24.88
C GLU A 56 -3.29 -15.70 25.20
N ARG A 57 -2.67 -14.67 24.62
CA ARG A 57 -3.00 -13.25 24.86
C ARG A 57 -3.92 -12.66 23.78
N MET A 58 -4.07 -13.33 22.64
CA MET A 58 -4.75 -12.79 21.45
C MET A 58 -6.04 -13.50 21.08
N ILE A 59 -6.28 -14.72 21.59
CA ILE A 59 -7.52 -15.46 21.32
C ILE A 59 -8.74 -14.67 21.83
N GLY A 60 -9.79 -14.62 21.01
CA GLY A 60 -11.05 -13.94 21.33
C GLY A 60 -11.07 -12.44 21.06
N GLU A 61 -9.96 -11.88 20.59
CA GLU A 61 -9.79 -10.44 20.42
C GLU A 61 -9.58 -10.03 18.94
N VAL A 62 -9.98 -8.81 18.60
CA VAL A 62 -9.76 -8.22 17.26
C VAL A 62 -8.61 -7.22 17.31
N TYR A 63 -7.73 -7.23 16.31
CA TYR A 63 -6.56 -6.35 16.22
C TYR A 63 -6.48 -5.67 14.85
N ASN A 64 -6.26 -4.36 14.85
CA ASN A 64 -5.75 -3.66 13.67
C ASN A 64 -4.27 -4.00 13.52
N VAL A 65 -3.81 -4.26 12.30
CA VAL A 65 -2.42 -4.58 12.00
C VAL A 65 -1.88 -3.56 11.02
N GLY A 66 -0.81 -2.87 11.41
CA GLY A 66 -0.21 -1.78 10.64
C GLY A 66 0.68 -0.92 11.52
N SER A 67 0.89 0.32 11.11
CA SER A 67 1.58 1.33 11.90
C SER A 67 1.03 2.71 11.58
N GLU A 68 1.02 3.58 12.59
CA GLU A 68 0.65 4.99 12.45
C GLU A 68 1.60 5.75 11.50
N LYS A 69 2.81 5.21 11.29
CA LYS A 69 3.79 5.71 10.32
C LYS A 69 3.43 5.41 8.86
N MET A 70 2.43 4.55 8.64
CA MET A 70 2.00 4.13 7.29
C MET A 70 0.75 4.85 6.81
N ASN A 71 0.47 6.02 7.35
CA ASN A 71 -0.67 6.84 6.96
C ASN A 71 -0.24 7.87 5.90
N TYR A 72 -0.73 7.67 4.68
CA TYR A 72 -0.39 8.51 3.53
C TYR A 72 -1.66 8.90 2.77
N SER A 73 -1.68 10.10 2.22
CA SER A 73 -2.64 10.48 1.19
C SER A 73 -2.24 9.91 -0.17
N LYS A 74 -3.15 9.92 -1.15
CA LYS A 74 -2.81 9.51 -2.53
C LYS A 74 -1.72 10.42 -3.12
N GLU A 75 -1.77 11.72 -2.81
CA GLU A 75 -0.75 12.68 -3.20
C GLU A 75 0.62 12.32 -2.61
N ASP A 76 0.68 11.95 -1.33
CA ASP A 76 1.95 11.58 -0.69
C ASP A 76 2.55 10.34 -1.37
N ILE A 77 1.75 9.30 -1.62
CA ILE A 77 2.21 8.10 -2.33
C ILE A 77 2.72 8.46 -3.74
N ALA A 78 1.96 9.23 -4.50
CA ALA A 78 2.34 9.62 -5.86
C ALA A 78 3.66 10.41 -5.90
N ASN A 79 3.88 11.27 -4.91
CA ASN A 79 5.13 12.01 -4.76
C ASN A 79 6.31 11.09 -4.45
N VAL A 80 6.17 10.12 -3.53
CA VAL A 80 7.22 9.13 -3.23
C VAL A 80 7.58 8.31 -4.48
N VAL A 81 6.60 7.96 -5.32
CA VAL A 81 6.86 7.28 -6.60
C VAL A 81 7.60 8.20 -7.57
N ARG A 82 7.19 9.47 -7.69
CA ARG A 82 7.78 10.48 -8.59
C ARG A 82 9.24 10.82 -8.24
N GLU A 83 9.63 10.71 -6.97
CA GLU A 83 11.03 10.85 -6.56
C GLU A 83 11.94 9.74 -7.12
N LYS A 84 11.37 8.59 -7.51
CA LYS A 84 12.12 7.40 -7.92
C LYS A 84 11.97 7.07 -9.41
N VAL A 85 10.90 7.56 -10.06
CA VAL A 85 10.57 7.26 -11.46
C VAL A 85 10.03 8.52 -12.13
N ASP A 86 10.50 8.81 -13.34
CA ASP A 86 9.94 9.87 -14.17
C ASP A 86 8.69 9.39 -14.93
N PHE A 87 7.58 10.12 -14.79
CA PHE A 87 6.30 9.86 -15.43
C PHE A 87 5.40 11.10 -15.37
N TYR A 88 4.37 11.13 -16.22
CA TYR A 88 3.35 12.18 -16.18
C TYR A 88 2.40 11.98 -14.99
N LEU A 89 2.36 12.94 -14.06
CA LEU A 89 1.46 12.94 -12.91
C LEU A 89 0.46 14.11 -13.01
N HIS A 90 -0.83 13.80 -12.97
CA HIS A 90 -1.88 14.80 -12.94
C HIS A 90 -2.89 14.53 -11.81
N PHE A 91 -3.21 15.58 -11.05
CA PHE A 91 -4.29 15.53 -10.06
C PHE A 91 -5.52 16.18 -10.68
N ALA A 92 -6.57 15.40 -10.89
CA ALA A 92 -7.80 15.87 -11.50
C ALA A 92 -8.77 16.41 -10.44
N ASP A 93 -9.32 17.61 -10.69
CA ASP A 93 -10.27 18.28 -9.78
C ASP A 93 -11.70 17.73 -9.88
N VAL A 94 -12.01 17.03 -10.98
CA VAL A 94 -13.35 16.48 -11.26
C VAL A 94 -13.23 14.98 -11.51
N GLY A 95 -14.01 14.21 -10.76
CA GLY A 95 -14.02 12.76 -10.79
C GLY A 95 -14.09 12.20 -9.37
N LYS A 96 -14.60 10.97 -9.24
CA LYS A 96 -14.76 10.31 -7.95
C LYS A 96 -14.08 8.96 -8.01
N ASP A 97 -13.32 8.62 -6.99
CA ASP A 97 -12.77 7.27 -6.86
C ASP A 97 -13.88 6.32 -6.39
N GLU A 98 -13.93 5.10 -6.94
CA GLU A 98 -14.83 4.07 -6.41
C GLU A 98 -14.55 3.81 -4.93
N ASP A 99 -13.28 3.99 -4.53
CA ASP A 99 -12.81 3.82 -3.18
C ASP A 99 -12.88 5.14 -2.39
N GLN A 100 -13.89 5.24 -1.54
CA GLN A 100 -14.20 6.42 -0.73
C GLN A 100 -13.66 6.36 0.71
N ARG A 101 -12.75 5.44 1.01
CA ARG A 101 -12.16 5.32 2.34
C ARG A 101 -11.27 6.52 2.66
N ASN A 102 -11.53 7.15 3.80
CA ASN A 102 -10.74 8.23 4.36
C ASN A 102 -10.80 8.16 5.90
N TYR A 103 -9.78 7.56 6.52
CA TYR A 103 -9.76 7.33 7.97
C TYR A 103 -8.33 7.21 8.49
N GLU A 104 -8.18 7.38 9.80
CA GLU A 104 -6.96 7.06 10.54
C GLU A 104 -7.27 5.91 11.52
N VAL A 105 -6.33 4.96 11.65
CA VAL A 105 -6.50 3.74 12.45
C VAL A 105 -5.49 3.73 13.58
N SER A 106 -5.94 3.40 14.79
CA SER A 106 -5.05 3.12 15.92
C SER A 106 -4.57 1.67 15.89
N TYR A 107 -3.25 1.49 16.08
CA TYR A 107 -2.59 0.19 16.18
C TYR A 107 -2.10 -0.11 17.59
N GLU A 108 -2.44 0.75 18.56
CA GLU A 108 -1.95 0.66 19.93
C GLU A 108 -2.18 -0.72 20.56
N LYS A 109 -3.33 -1.35 20.28
CA LYS A 109 -3.68 -2.67 20.84
C LYS A 109 -2.66 -3.76 20.49
N ILE A 110 -2.20 -3.83 19.24
CA ILE A 110 -1.21 -4.84 18.83
C ILE A 110 0.22 -4.40 19.19
N ASN A 111 0.50 -3.10 19.15
CA ASN A 111 1.79 -2.54 19.53
C ASN A 111 2.13 -2.83 21.00
N ARG A 112 1.12 -2.80 21.90
CA ARG A 112 1.27 -3.18 23.32
C ARG A 112 1.69 -4.64 23.53
N LEU A 113 1.48 -5.51 22.54
CA LEU A 113 1.97 -6.89 22.56
C LEU A 113 3.40 -7.01 22.00
N GLY A 114 3.94 -5.96 21.39
CA GLY A 114 5.30 -5.91 20.84
C GLY A 114 5.38 -6.07 19.32
N TYR A 115 4.25 -6.12 18.61
CA TYR A 115 4.26 -6.19 17.15
C TYR A 115 4.70 -4.86 16.53
N THR A 116 5.55 -4.92 15.50
CA THR A 116 5.94 -3.76 14.69
C THR A 116 6.14 -4.15 13.22
N THR A 117 5.73 -3.26 12.31
CA THR A 117 6.02 -3.38 10.87
C THR A 117 7.50 -3.18 10.60
N SER A 118 8.06 -3.93 9.65
CA SER A 118 9.47 -3.90 9.29
C SER A 118 9.77 -3.21 7.97
N ILE A 119 8.77 -3.06 7.09
CA ILE A 119 8.96 -2.55 5.72
C ILE A 119 8.18 -1.25 5.56
N SER A 120 8.88 -0.18 5.20
CA SER A 120 8.28 1.12 4.92
C SER A 120 7.55 1.17 3.58
N VAL A 121 6.75 2.21 3.37
CA VAL A 121 6.12 2.48 2.07
C VAL A 121 7.19 2.74 1.01
N GLU A 122 8.23 3.48 1.35
CA GLU A 122 9.35 3.82 0.49
C GLU A 122 10.14 2.57 0.07
N ASP A 123 10.36 1.64 1.00
CA ASP A 123 11.03 0.36 0.75
C ASP A 123 10.20 -0.51 -0.21
N GLY A 124 8.92 -0.69 0.07
CA GLY A 124 8.06 -1.52 -0.79
C GLY A 124 7.79 -0.87 -2.16
N ILE A 125 7.77 0.46 -2.27
CA ILE A 125 7.75 1.14 -3.58
C ILE A 125 9.03 0.82 -4.36
N ALA A 126 10.20 0.89 -3.72
CA ALA A 126 11.46 0.53 -4.37
C ALA A 126 11.52 -0.94 -4.80
N GLU A 127 10.95 -1.85 -3.99
CA GLU A 127 10.76 -3.26 -4.32
C GLU A 127 9.88 -3.44 -5.58
N LEU A 128 8.71 -2.80 -5.59
CA LEU A 128 7.75 -2.86 -6.70
C LEU A 128 8.34 -2.32 -8.01
N ILE A 129 9.09 -1.20 -7.95
CA ILE A 129 9.76 -0.62 -9.14
C ILE A 129 10.70 -1.66 -9.76
N LYS A 130 11.54 -2.32 -8.93
CA LYS A 130 12.46 -3.36 -9.41
C LYS A 130 11.71 -4.54 -10.02
N ALA A 131 10.65 -5.00 -9.35
CA ALA A 131 9.84 -6.11 -9.86
C ALA A 131 9.21 -5.78 -11.22
N TYR A 132 8.55 -4.62 -11.35
CA TYR A 132 7.89 -4.22 -12.59
C TYR A 132 8.84 -3.92 -13.76
N GLN A 133 10.15 -3.83 -13.56
CA GLN A 133 11.10 -3.80 -14.68
C GLN A 133 11.18 -5.16 -15.40
N VAL A 134 10.94 -6.26 -14.70
CA VAL A 134 11.14 -7.62 -15.23
C VAL A 134 9.86 -8.44 -15.34
N ILE A 135 8.84 -8.15 -14.53
CA ILE A 135 7.58 -8.89 -14.60
C ILE A 135 6.63 -8.27 -15.61
N GLU A 136 5.96 -9.14 -16.37
CA GLU A 136 4.76 -8.80 -17.14
C GLU A 136 3.55 -9.25 -16.34
N VAL A 137 2.78 -8.28 -15.85
CA VAL A 137 1.52 -8.55 -15.17
C VAL A 137 0.40 -8.23 -16.13
N LYS A 138 -0.46 -9.21 -16.42
CA LYS A 138 -1.70 -8.93 -17.13
C LYS A 138 -2.57 -8.07 -16.21
N ASN A 139 -2.76 -6.80 -16.57
CA ASN A 139 -3.66 -5.91 -15.86
C ASN A 139 -5.00 -5.83 -16.62
N PRO A 140 -6.03 -6.61 -16.22
CA PRO A 140 -7.35 -6.51 -16.85
C PRO A 140 -8.09 -5.22 -16.51
N TYR A 141 -7.53 -4.39 -15.62
CA TYR A 141 -8.09 -3.12 -15.15
C TYR A 141 -7.31 -1.90 -15.65
N ALA A 142 -6.36 -2.07 -16.58
CA ALA A 142 -5.71 -0.94 -17.22
C ALA A 142 -6.76 -0.16 -18.02
N ASN A 143 -7.16 1.00 -17.50
CA ASN A 143 -8.09 1.99 -18.05
C ASN A 143 -8.73 1.61 -19.39
N VAL A 144 -9.96 1.09 -19.31
CA VAL A 144 -11.02 1.46 -20.25
C VAL A 144 -11.53 2.83 -19.83
#